data_AF-A0A450SQ09-F1
#
_entry.id   AF-A0A450SQ09-F1
#
_cell.length_a   1.000
_cell.length_b   1.000
_cell.length_c   1.000
_cell.angle_alpha   90.00
_cell.angle_beta   90.00
_cell.angle_gamma   90.00
#
_symmetry.space_group_name_H-M   'P 1'
#
loop_
_entity.id
_entity.type
_entity.pdbx_description
1 polymer ?
#
loop_
_entity_poly.entity_id
_entity_poly.type
_entity_poly.pdbx_seq_one_letter_code
_entity_poly.pdbx_strand_id
1 'polypeptide(L)'
;MPANHKTFEHKISAGQSGSSRYAFFMRDLAALSARFDITLHNMSGERFEECNSILVIPTFGRAAYVRECLASLENAFVNTDTLVCIVDETNAAVSTDTFQGFRRFYGMYYSGDGIRCVKAPISTVYEEATKDDLCVAFDESGWMKSALEEPVIMPDSNFSFYIRESFLERNPAVRMACDSVMTEKSDDHKAARRVVEEFRPGNISVIKLFKRNHVGMFDSLKVGFDLGSNYFRYLINLDSDTIHNRAWIDKLKGIYREISAANPDKSIILSGFHTPAHGELEKHGSYRVKKSLGGLNLFFEPETYSRYVKKHLYSVGWDWGISERGDEGLLLAATRPSVIQHIGEHGLWSRTGRCDEADDFVRDGS
;
A
#
# COMPACT_ATOMS: atom_id res chain seq x y z
N MET A 1 -11.40 5.15 -29.83
CA MET A 1 -10.02 5.50 -30.25
C MET A 1 -9.08 4.48 -29.60
N PRO A 2 -8.23 3.77 -30.35
CA PRO A 2 -7.31 2.81 -29.75
C PRO A 2 -6.21 3.56 -29.01
N ALA A 3 -5.92 3.17 -27.77
CA ALA A 3 -4.84 3.73 -26.98
C ALA A 3 -3.50 3.39 -27.65
N ASN A 4 -2.72 4.42 -27.98
CA ASN A 4 -1.35 4.28 -28.47
C ASN A 4 -0.49 3.63 -27.38
N HIS A 5 -0.29 2.31 -27.45
CA HIS A 5 0.77 1.63 -26.73
C HIS A 5 2.11 2.10 -27.33
N LYS A 6 2.80 3.01 -26.64
CA LYS A 6 4.19 3.36 -26.96
C LYS A 6 5.07 2.19 -26.55
N THR A 7 5.49 1.39 -27.52
CA THR A 7 6.58 0.43 -27.38
C THR A 7 7.89 1.20 -27.18
N PHE A 8 8.58 0.98 -26.06
CA PHE A 8 9.89 1.59 -25.79
C PHE A 8 10.98 0.81 -26.52
N GLU A 9 11.40 1.28 -27.70
CA GLU A 9 12.64 0.81 -28.32
C GLU A 9 13.82 1.65 -27.84
N HIS A 10 14.52 1.18 -26.81
CA HIS A 10 15.86 1.68 -26.49
C HIS A 10 16.88 0.95 -27.37
N LYS A 11 17.46 1.65 -28.35
CA LYS A 11 18.66 1.20 -29.06
C LYS A 11 19.85 1.26 -28.09
N ILE A 12 20.21 0.11 -27.54
CA ILE A 12 21.44 -0.06 -26.76
C ILE A 12 22.60 -0.19 -27.74
N SER A 13 23.49 0.80 -27.77
CA SER A 13 24.74 0.71 -28.53
C SER A 13 25.68 -0.29 -27.87
N ALA A 14 26.00 -1.37 -28.58
CA ALA A 14 26.92 -2.42 -28.14
C ALA A 14 28.35 -1.86 -28.01
N GLY A 15 28.76 -1.51 -26.78
CA GLY A 15 30.11 -0.99 -26.54
C GLY A 15 30.61 -0.96 -25.09
N GLN A 16 29.79 -1.29 -24.09
CA GLN A 16 30.22 -1.34 -22.68
C GLN A 16 29.72 -2.63 -22.02
N SER A 17 30.61 -3.58 -21.83
CA SER A 17 30.34 -4.90 -21.24
C SER A 17 30.31 -4.85 -19.69
N GLY A 18 29.48 -3.97 -19.17
CA GLY A 18 29.06 -3.97 -17.77
C GLY A 18 27.61 -3.51 -17.76
N SER A 19 26.66 -4.44 -17.66
CA SER A 19 25.24 -4.07 -17.56
C SER A 19 25.06 -3.23 -16.29
N SER A 20 24.76 -1.94 -16.45
CA SER A 20 24.57 -1.03 -15.32
C SER A 20 23.40 -1.47 -14.44
N ARG A 21 23.41 -1.07 -13.16
CA ARG A 21 22.31 -1.32 -12.21
C ARG A 21 20.99 -0.84 -12.80
N TYR A 22 21.02 0.30 -13.48
CA TYR A 22 19.89 0.83 -14.26
C TYR A 22 19.35 -0.13 -15.33
N ALA A 23 20.19 -0.83 -16.09
CA ALA A 23 19.72 -1.74 -17.15
C ALA A 23 18.95 -2.94 -16.57
N PHE A 24 19.43 -3.52 -15.47
CA PHE A 24 18.71 -4.58 -14.76
C PHE A 24 17.40 -4.09 -14.17
N PHE A 25 17.41 -2.90 -13.56
CA PHE A 25 16.19 -2.27 -13.04
C PHE A 25 15.14 -2.07 -14.14
N MET A 26 15.53 -1.54 -15.31
CA MET A 26 14.62 -1.33 -16.43
C MET A 26 14.06 -2.65 -16.99
N ARG A 27 14.83 -3.74 -16.97
CA ARG A 27 14.35 -5.08 -17.34
C ARG A 27 13.28 -5.57 -16.37
N ASP A 28 13.54 -5.46 -15.06
CA ASP A 28 12.60 -5.92 -14.03
C ASP A 28 11.32 -5.05 -14.04
N LEU A 29 11.45 -3.74 -14.28
CA LEU A 29 10.33 -2.84 -14.50
C LEU A 29 9.52 -3.20 -15.75
N ALA A 30 10.18 -3.53 -16.87
CA ALA A 30 9.49 -3.95 -18.08
C ALA A 30 8.69 -5.24 -17.89
N ALA A 31 9.16 -6.16 -17.03
CA ALA A 31 8.42 -7.38 -16.69
C ALA A 31 7.07 -7.10 -15.99
N LEU A 32 6.90 -5.92 -15.39
CA LEU A 32 5.63 -5.49 -14.79
C LEU A 32 4.59 -5.03 -15.83
N SER A 33 4.98 -4.76 -17.09
CA SER A 33 4.08 -4.20 -18.13
C SER A 33 2.87 -5.09 -18.49
N ALA A 34 2.91 -6.38 -18.14
CA ALA A 34 1.76 -7.28 -18.28
C ALA A 34 0.63 -6.96 -17.29
N ARG A 35 0.98 -6.43 -16.11
CA ARG A 35 0.04 -6.15 -14.99
C ARG A 35 -0.23 -4.66 -14.81
N PHE A 36 0.64 -3.79 -15.33
CA PHE A 36 0.63 -2.35 -15.08
C PHE A 36 0.77 -1.57 -16.38
N ASP A 37 0.09 -0.44 -16.47
CA ASP A 37 0.50 0.61 -17.39
C ASP A 37 1.59 1.44 -16.71
N ILE A 38 2.75 1.58 -17.35
CA ILE A 38 3.95 2.15 -16.73
C ILE A 38 4.24 3.50 -17.37
N THR A 39 4.45 4.51 -16.52
CA THR A 39 4.94 5.82 -16.95
C THR A 39 6.17 6.21 -16.16
N LEU A 40 7.17 6.76 -16.86
CA LEU A 40 8.39 7.28 -16.27
C LEU A 40 8.42 8.80 -16.44
N HIS A 41 8.97 9.48 -15.44
CA HIS A 41 9.19 10.92 -15.46
C HIS A 41 10.57 11.21 -14.90
N ASN A 42 11.34 12.04 -15.61
CA ASN A 42 12.65 12.51 -15.16
C ASN A 42 13.65 11.39 -14.80
N MET A 43 13.53 10.23 -15.45
CA MET A 43 14.37 9.06 -15.21
C MET A 43 15.47 8.97 -16.29
N SER A 44 16.73 8.95 -15.86
CA SER A 44 17.87 8.63 -16.69
C SER A 44 18.76 7.62 -15.95
N GLY A 45 19.69 6.98 -16.65
CA GLY A 45 20.66 6.07 -16.02
C GLY A 45 21.50 6.78 -14.95
N GLU A 46 22.02 7.97 -15.26
CA GLU A 46 22.80 8.79 -14.32
C GLU A 46 22.00 9.12 -13.05
N ARG A 47 20.78 9.65 -13.21
CA ARG A 47 19.91 9.98 -12.08
C ARG A 47 19.53 8.75 -11.26
N PHE A 48 19.35 7.61 -11.91
CA PHE A 48 19.09 6.35 -11.21
C PHE A 48 20.31 5.90 -10.40
N GLU A 49 21.53 6.06 -10.91
CA GLU A 49 22.74 5.70 -10.16
C GLU A 49 22.96 6.60 -8.92
N GLU A 50 22.45 7.83 -8.92
CA GLU A 50 22.42 8.70 -7.74
C GLU A 50 21.39 8.25 -6.68
N CYS A 51 20.37 7.50 -7.10
CA CYS A 51 19.33 7.06 -6.18
C CYS A 51 19.86 5.99 -5.21
N ASN A 52 19.67 6.23 -3.92
CA ASN A 52 19.99 5.30 -2.83
C ASN A 52 18.74 4.75 -2.13
N SER A 53 17.56 5.29 -2.44
CA SER A 53 16.31 4.93 -1.79
C SER A 53 15.15 4.92 -2.78
N ILE A 54 14.12 4.15 -2.46
CA ILE A 54 12.85 4.15 -3.19
C ILE A 54 11.70 4.44 -2.22
N LEU A 55 10.85 5.37 -2.61
CA LEU A 55 9.62 5.75 -1.91
C LEU A 55 8.42 5.18 -2.66
N VAL A 56 7.70 4.25 -2.04
CA VAL A 56 6.51 3.61 -2.59
C VAL A 56 5.26 4.28 -2.04
N ILE A 57 4.44 4.84 -2.92
CA ILE A 57 3.20 5.55 -2.56
C ILE A 57 2.01 4.82 -3.20
N PRO A 58 1.25 4.02 -2.44
CA PRO A 58 -0.01 3.47 -2.92
C PRO A 58 -1.09 4.57 -2.94
N THR A 59 -1.81 4.70 -4.07
CA THR A 59 -2.91 5.67 -4.19
C THR A 59 -4.26 4.99 -4.32
N PHE A 60 -5.23 5.52 -3.57
CA PHE A 60 -6.64 5.10 -3.53
C PHE A 60 -7.52 6.27 -3.93
N GLY A 61 -8.80 6.01 -4.21
CA GLY A 61 -9.73 6.94 -4.86
C GLY A 61 -10.17 8.14 -4.02
N ARG A 62 -9.21 8.85 -3.41
CA ARG A 62 -9.37 10.02 -2.54
C ARG A 62 -8.56 11.19 -3.11
N ALA A 63 -9.09 11.86 -4.13
CA ALA A 63 -8.30 12.77 -4.97
C ALA A 63 -7.73 13.97 -4.20
N ALA A 64 -8.48 14.48 -3.22
CA ALA A 64 -8.06 15.59 -2.39
C ALA A 64 -6.78 15.25 -1.59
N TYR A 65 -6.79 14.11 -0.89
CA TYR A 65 -5.64 13.63 -0.13
C TYR A 65 -4.44 13.32 -1.02
N VAL A 66 -4.65 12.62 -2.13
CA VAL A 66 -3.57 12.33 -3.09
C VAL A 66 -2.93 13.62 -3.60
N ARG A 67 -3.74 14.65 -3.90
CA ARG A 67 -3.25 15.95 -4.35
C ARG A 67 -2.42 16.64 -3.28
N GLU A 68 -2.89 16.66 -2.03
CA GLU A 68 -2.17 17.30 -0.93
C GLU A 68 -0.87 16.57 -0.59
N CYS A 69 -0.88 15.23 -0.58
CA CYS A 69 0.31 14.41 -0.38
C CYS A 69 1.37 14.68 -1.45
N LEU A 70 1.00 14.64 -2.73
CA LEU A 70 1.95 14.87 -3.84
C LEU A 70 2.44 16.33 -3.89
N ALA A 71 1.58 17.31 -3.57
CA ALA A 71 1.99 18.70 -3.45
C ALA A 71 2.95 18.91 -2.27
N SER A 72 2.70 18.26 -1.14
CA SER A 72 3.63 18.27 0.01
C SER A 72 4.96 17.63 -0.36
N LEU A 73 4.95 16.51 -1.09
CA LEU A 73 6.15 15.80 -1.54
C LEU A 73 7.02 16.68 -2.45
N GLU A 74 6.42 17.42 -3.38
CA GLU A 74 7.14 18.35 -4.25
C GLU A 74 7.80 19.50 -3.48
N ASN A 75 7.13 20.00 -2.43
CA ASN A 75 7.62 21.09 -1.58
C ASN A 75 8.63 20.64 -0.52
N ALA A 76 8.70 19.34 -0.22
CA ALA A 76 9.53 18.80 0.86
C ALA A 76 11.02 18.71 0.51
N PHE A 77 11.44 19.15 -0.68
CA PHE A 77 12.79 18.95 -1.19
C PHE A 77 13.20 17.48 -1.12
N VAL A 78 12.36 16.59 -1.63
CA VAL A 78 12.77 15.19 -1.81
C VAL A 78 14.05 15.19 -2.64
N ASN A 79 15.12 14.71 -2.02
CA ASN A 79 16.45 14.73 -2.60
C ASN A 79 16.47 13.95 -3.93
N THR A 80 17.39 14.34 -4.80
CA THR A 80 17.63 13.65 -6.07
C THR A 80 18.06 12.19 -5.88
N ASP A 81 18.45 11.80 -4.66
CA ASP A 81 18.84 10.44 -4.27
C ASP A 81 17.66 9.49 -3.96
N THR A 82 16.41 9.95 -4.15
CA THR A 82 15.22 9.15 -3.89
C THR A 82 14.40 8.97 -5.16
N LEU A 83 14.15 7.71 -5.52
CA LEU A 83 13.22 7.35 -6.57
C LEU A 83 11.79 7.26 -6.02
N VAL A 84 10.85 8.03 -6.57
CA VAL A 84 9.44 7.90 -6.20
C VAL A 84 8.74 6.88 -7.11
N CYS A 85 8.06 5.91 -6.51
CA CYS A 85 7.26 4.90 -7.18
C CYS A 85 5.81 5.02 -6.69
N ILE A 86 4.95 5.62 -7.52
CA ILE A 86 3.52 5.72 -7.25
C ILE A 86 2.85 4.48 -7.84
N VAL A 87 2.14 3.73 -7.02
CA VAL A 87 1.40 2.54 -7.45
C VAL A 87 -0.10 2.83 -7.32
N ASP A 88 -0.71 3.16 -8.45
CA ASP A 88 -2.09 3.62 -8.52
C ASP A 88 -3.05 2.46 -8.79
N GLU A 89 -4.07 2.35 -7.95
CA GLU A 89 -5.11 1.33 -8.10
C GLU A 89 -6.52 1.90 -8.25
N THR A 90 -6.64 3.22 -8.31
CA THR A 90 -7.92 3.95 -8.37
C THR A 90 -8.78 3.53 -9.55
N ASN A 91 -8.15 3.22 -10.68
CA ASN A 91 -8.82 2.76 -11.90
C ASN A 91 -8.55 1.31 -12.24
N ALA A 92 -8.03 0.51 -11.32
CA ALA A 92 -7.86 -0.90 -11.56
C ALA A 92 -9.24 -1.59 -11.73
N ALA A 93 -9.32 -2.59 -12.60
CA ALA A 93 -10.50 -3.44 -12.69
C ALA A 93 -10.57 -4.29 -11.42
N VAL A 94 -11.74 -4.40 -10.81
CA VAL A 94 -11.89 -5.32 -9.69
C VAL A 94 -11.95 -6.73 -10.25
N SER A 95 -10.95 -7.56 -9.92
CA SER A 95 -10.92 -8.94 -10.41
C SER A 95 -12.15 -9.66 -9.91
N THR A 96 -12.90 -10.27 -10.83
CA THR A 96 -14.06 -11.08 -10.48
C THR A 96 -13.65 -12.52 -10.21
N ASP A 97 -12.43 -12.81 -9.74
CA ASP A 97 -11.97 -14.19 -9.50
C ASP A 97 -13.06 -15.00 -8.78
N THR A 98 -13.73 -15.84 -9.56
CA THR A 98 -14.90 -16.62 -9.15
C THR A 98 -14.41 -18.00 -8.81
N PHE A 99 -14.75 -18.49 -7.63
CA PHE A 99 -14.79 -19.94 -7.45
C PHE A 99 -15.98 -20.50 -8.23
N GLN A 100 -15.89 -21.75 -8.68
CA GLN A 100 -17.00 -22.35 -9.42
C GLN A 100 -18.28 -22.33 -8.56
N GLY A 101 -19.33 -21.65 -9.05
CA GLY A 101 -20.59 -21.50 -8.33
C GLY A 101 -20.62 -20.38 -7.30
N PHE A 102 -19.55 -19.59 -7.13
CA PHE A 102 -19.52 -18.41 -6.25
C PHE A 102 -18.93 -17.19 -6.95
N ARG A 103 -19.55 -16.03 -6.71
CA ARG A 103 -19.13 -14.73 -7.22
C ARG A 103 -18.49 -13.90 -6.12
N ARG A 104 -17.35 -13.29 -6.40
CA ARG A 104 -16.64 -12.42 -5.46
C ARG A 104 -17.26 -11.03 -5.42
N PHE A 105 -17.39 -10.48 -4.22
CA PHE A 105 -17.79 -9.11 -3.90
C PHE A 105 -16.88 -8.53 -2.82
N TYR A 106 -16.83 -7.21 -2.70
CA TYR A 106 -16.03 -6.49 -1.71
C TYR A 106 -17.00 -5.80 -0.75
N GLY A 107 -16.84 -6.00 0.57
CA GLY A 107 -17.83 -5.51 1.55
C GLY A 107 -18.40 -6.61 2.43
N MET A 108 -18.18 -6.54 3.76
CA MET A 108 -19.15 -6.82 4.82
C MET A 108 -18.49 -6.89 6.21
N TYR A 109 -19.19 -6.39 7.23
CA TYR A 109 -19.16 -6.92 8.59
C TYR A 109 -20.61 -7.12 9.02
N TYR A 110 -20.98 -8.33 9.44
CA TYR A 110 -22.31 -8.67 9.93
C TYR A 110 -22.16 -9.49 11.20
N SER A 111 -22.86 -9.12 12.27
CA SER A 111 -22.69 -9.70 13.62
C SER A 111 -23.76 -10.73 14.01
N GLY A 112 -24.64 -11.14 13.09
CA GLY A 112 -25.80 -12.00 13.40
C GLY A 112 -25.58 -13.50 13.21
N ASP A 113 -26.58 -14.26 13.66
CA ASP A 113 -26.63 -15.73 13.72
C ASP A 113 -26.38 -16.46 12.38
N GLY A 114 -26.02 -17.75 12.44
CA GLY A 114 -25.78 -18.58 11.26
C GLY A 114 -24.39 -18.41 10.62
N ILE A 115 -23.44 -17.91 11.41
CA ILE A 115 -22.03 -17.77 11.03
C ILE A 115 -21.22 -18.94 11.59
N ARG A 116 -20.48 -19.62 10.72
CA ARG A 116 -19.51 -20.67 11.08
C ARG A 116 -18.10 -20.20 10.71
N CYS A 117 -17.15 -20.27 11.64
CA CYS A 117 -15.75 -19.92 11.38
C CYS A 117 -14.90 -21.18 11.14
N VAL A 118 -14.34 -21.30 9.95
CA VAL A 118 -13.34 -22.27 9.49
C VAL A 118 -12.02 -21.53 9.28
N LYS A 119 -11.19 -21.41 10.32
CA LYS A 119 -9.88 -20.76 10.22
C LYS A 119 -8.90 -21.60 9.39
N ALA A 120 -8.93 -21.45 8.06
CA ALA A 120 -8.13 -22.21 7.11
C ALA A 120 -7.81 -21.36 5.87
N PRO A 121 -6.87 -21.78 5.00
CA PRO A 121 -6.65 -21.13 3.70
C PRO A 121 -7.96 -21.06 2.88
N ILE A 122 -8.11 -20.02 2.04
CA ILE A 122 -9.35 -19.76 1.27
C ILE A 122 -9.82 -20.96 0.44
N SER A 123 -8.90 -21.78 -0.08
CA SER A 123 -9.24 -23.01 -0.81
C SER A 123 -9.95 -24.04 0.08
N THR A 124 -9.50 -24.20 1.31
CA THR A 124 -10.14 -25.08 2.30
C THR A 124 -11.49 -24.54 2.74
N VAL A 125 -11.60 -23.22 2.93
CA VAL A 125 -12.88 -22.56 3.25
C VAL A 125 -13.88 -22.75 2.11
N TYR A 126 -13.43 -22.61 0.86
CA TYR A 126 -14.24 -22.87 -0.33
C TYR A 126 -14.70 -24.34 -0.43
N GLU A 127 -13.82 -25.32 -0.20
CA GLU A 127 -14.18 -26.74 -0.18
C GLU A 127 -15.27 -27.02 0.86
N GLU A 128 -15.14 -26.46 2.06
CA GLU A 128 -16.15 -26.57 3.11
C GLU A 128 -17.45 -25.84 2.74
N ALA A 129 -17.37 -24.67 2.13
CA ALA A 129 -18.53 -23.92 1.63
C ALA A 129 -19.31 -24.65 0.55
N THR A 130 -18.62 -25.47 -0.25
CA THR A 130 -19.25 -26.27 -1.31
C THR A 130 -20.00 -27.48 -0.74
N LYS A 131 -19.53 -28.04 0.38
CA LYS A 131 -20.19 -29.18 1.07
C LYS A 131 -21.47 -28.78 1.82
N ASP A 132 -21.58 -27.50 2.21
CA ASP A 132 -22.73 -26.98 2.93
C ASP A 132 -23.73 -26.33 1.97
N ASP A 133 -24.83 -27.01 1.70
CA ASP A 133 -25.89 -26.52 0.80
C ASP A 133 -26.61 -25.27 1.31
N LEU A 134 -26.53 -25.00 2.61
CA LEU A 134 -27.08 -23.78 3.20
C LEU A 134 -26.10 -22.61 3.09
N CYS A 135 -24.81 -22.84 2.82
CA CYS A 135 -23.82 -21.79 2.69
C CYS A 135 -24.11 -20.89 1.48
N VAL A 136 -24.46 -19.63 1.76
CA VAL A 136 -24.69 -18.60 0.74
C VAL A 136 -23.46 -17.72 0.54
N ALA A 137 -22.57 -17.62 1.52
CA ALA A 137 -21.36 -16.82 1.40
C ALA A 137 -20.21 -17.31 2.28
N PHE A 138 -18.97 -17.05 1.86
CA PHE A 138 -17.79 -17.19 2.72
C PHE A 138 -16.75 -16.10 2.45
N ASP A 139 -15.75 -15.95 3.32
CA ASP A 139 -14.67 -14.98 3.14
C ASP A 139 -13.26 -15.55 3.41
N GLU A 140 -12.26 -14.70 3.19
CA GLU A 140 -10.83 -15.00 3.38
C GLU A 140 -10.39 -15.10 4.84
N SER A 141 -11.23 -14.69 5.79
CA SER A 141 -10.98 -14.84 7.22
C SER A 141 -11.52 -16.17 7.78
N GLY A 142 -12.09 -17.01 6.92
CA GLY A 142 -12.62 -18.30 7.29
C GLY A 142 -14.08 -18.27 7.69
N TRP A 143 -14.81 -17.18 7.50
CA TRP A 143 -16.23 -17.16 7.83
C TRP A 143 -17.06 -17.80 6.72
N MET A 144 -18.05 -18.58 7.10
CA MET A 144 -19.09 -19.14 6.25
C MET A 144 -20.46 -18.71 6.79
N LYS A 145 -21.39 -18.41 5.90
CA LYS A 145 -22.70 -17.86 6.26
C LYS A 145 -23.82 -18.58 5.52
N SER A 146 -24.87 -18.93 6.25
CA SER A 146 -26.01 -19.68 5.70
C SER A 146 -27.19 -18.82 5.19
N ALA A 147 -27.21 -17.51 5.47
CA ALA A 147 -28.23 -16.59 4.95
C ALA A 147 -27.72 -15.14 4.84
N LEU A 148 -28.26 -14.38 3.88
CA LEU A 148 -28.06 -12.92 3.76
C LEU A 148 -29.45 -12.26 3.74
N GLU A 149 -29.87 -11.68 4.87
CA GLU A 149 -31.21 -11.08 5.01
C GLU A 149 -31.30 -9.68 4.40
N GLU A 150 -30.26 -8.87 4.53
CA GLU A 150 -30.16 -7.55 3.89
C GLU A 150 -28.74 -7.30 3.34
N PRO A 151 -28.59 -6.69 2.16
CA PRO A 151 -27.29 -6.24 1.68
C PRO A 151 -26.84 -5.03 2.49
N VAL A 152 -25.83 -5.18 3.34
CA VAL A 152 -25.17 -4.04 3.99
C VAL A 152 -24.01 -3.60 3.10
N ILE A 153 -24.21 -2.46 2.45
CA ILE A 153 -23.26 -1.84 1.52
C ILE A 153 -22.24 -1.04 2.33
N MET A 154 -20.97 -1.43 2.26
CA MET A 154 -19.87 -0.56 2.67
C MET A 154 -18.99 -0.28 1.46
N PRO A 155 -18.98 0.95 0.92
CA PRO A 155 -18.17 1.29 -0.25
C PRO A 155 -16.66 1.15 -0.02
N ASP A 156 -16.20 0.97 1.23
CA ASP A 156 -14.79 1.09 1.62
C ASP A 156 -14.25 -0.11 2.43
N SER A 157 -14.84 -1.30 2.35
CA SER A 157 -14.34 -2.47 3.08
C SER A 157 -13.42 -3.35 2.22
N ASN A 158 -12.22 -3.65 2.72
CA ASN A 158 -11.22 -4.49 2.04
C ASN A 158 -11.46 -6.01 2.18
N PHE A 159 -12.61 -6.46 2.67
CA PHE A 159 -12.94 -7.89 2.78
C PHE A 159 -13.63 -8.38 1.53
N SER A 160 -13.12 -9.47 0.95
CA SER A 160 -13.77 -10.16 -0.16
C SER A 160 -14.68 -11.27 0.35
N PHE A 161 -15.93 -11.23 -0.08
CA PHE A 161 -16.92 -12.28 0.14
C PHE A 161 -17.19 -13.00 -1.17
N TYR A 162 -17.33 -14.31 -1.09
CA TYR A 162 -17.72 -15.17 -2.20
C TYR A 162 -19.16 -15.59 -1.96
N ILE A 163 -20.11 -15.07 -2.74
CA ILE A 163 -21.54 -15.35 -2.61
C ILE A 163 -21.95 -16.37 -3.67
N ARG A 164 -22.71 -17.40 -3.27
CA ARG A 164 -23.15 -18.48 -4.16
C ARG A 164 -24.01 -17.92 -5.30
N GLU A 165 -23.70 -18.26 -6.55
CA GLU A 165 -24.41 -17.74 -7.74
C GLU A 165 -25.90 -18.08 -7.72
N SER A 166 -26.25 -19.31 -7.32
CA SER A 166 -27.66 -19.72 -7.17
C SER A 166 -28.41 -18.93 -6.09
N PHE A 167 -27.70 -18.38 -5.10
CA PHE A 167 -28.31 -17.45 -4.16
C PHE A 167 -28.60 -16.10 -4.83
N LEU A 168 -27.65 -15.54 -5.59
CA LEU A 168 -27.83 -14.28 -6.32
C LEU A 168 -28.95 -14.35 -7.36
N GLU A 169 -29.09 -15.48 -8.07
CA GLU A 169 -30.17 -15.72 -9.03
C GLU A 169 -31.55 -15.68 -8.37
N ARG A 170 -31.66 -16.22 -7.15
CA ARG A 170 -32.90 -16.19 -6.35
C ARG A 170 -33.13 -14.84 -5.66
N ASN A 171 -32.10 -14.01 -5.54
CA ASN A 171 -32.12 -12.74 -4.82
C ASN A 171 -31.59 -11.59 -5.71
N PRO A 172 -32.33 -11.20 -6.76
CA PRO A 172 -31.87 -10.19 -7.72
C PRO A 172 -31.61 -8.82 -7.08
N ALA A 173 -32.31 -8.48 -5.99
CA ALA A 173 -32.06 -7.25 -5.24
C ALA A 173 -30.67 -7.24 -4.59
N VAL A 174 -30.23 -8.39 -4.03
CA VAL A 174 -28.88 -8.55 -3.49
C VAL A 174 -27.86 -8.48 -4.62
N ARG A 175 -28.09 -9.16 -5.75
CA ARG A 175 -27.21 -9.07 -6.93
C ARG A 175 -27.05 -7.62 -7.40
N MET A 176 -28.15 -6.89 -7.57
CA MET A 176 -28.11 -5.48 -7.98
C MET A 176 -27.38 -4.60 -6.97
N ALA A 177 -27.63 -4.78 -5.67
CA ALA A 177 -26.94 -4.05 -4.62
C ALA A 177 -25.42 -4.30 -4.69
N CYS A 178 -25.00 -5.56 -4.73
CA CYS A 178 -23.58 -5.91 -4.81
C CYS A 178 -22.92 -5.45 -6.13
N ASP A 179 -23.60 -5.56 -7.27
CA ASP A 179 -23.09 -5.11 -8.57
C ASP A 179 -22.98 -3.58 -8.66
N SER A 180 -23.91 -2.83 -8.07
CA SER A 180 -23.86 -1.36 -8.05
C SER A 180 -22.62 -0.82 -7.33
N VAL A 181 -22.22 -1.46 -6.23
CA VAL A 181 -21.02 -1.12 -5.46
C VAL A 181 -19.72 -1.44 -6.24
N MET A 182 -19.75 -2.49 -7.06
CA MET A 182 -18.59 -2.96 -7.81
C MET A 182 -18.35 -2.20 -9.13
N THR A 183 -19.37 -1.54 -9.67
CA THR A 183 -19.34 -0.97 -11.03
C THR A 183 -19.17 0.54 -11.06
N GLU A 184 -19.58 1.26 -10.00
CA GLU A 184 -19.41 2.71 -9.94
C GLU A 184 -18.08 3.09 -9.30
N LYS A 185 -17.04 3.21 -10.13
CA LYS A 185 -15.89 4.03 -9.73
C LYS A 185 -16.40 5.44 -9.49
N SER A 186 -16.32 5.89 -8.24
CA SER A 186 -16.71 7.25 -7.88
C SER A 186 -15.93 8.27 -8.72
N ASP A 187 -16.50 9.45 -8.93
CA ASP A 187 -15.78 10.52 -9.63
C ASP A 187 -14.46 10.89 -8.92
N ASP A 188 -14.38 10.64 -7.62
CA ASP A 188 -13.17 10.81 -6.83
C ASP A 188 -12.05 9.82 -7.23
N HIS A 189 -12.38 8.57 -7.59
CA HIS A 189 -11.38 7.62 -8.13
C HIS A 189 -10.79 8.10 -9.46
N LYS A 190 -11.64 8.58 -10.37
CA LYS A 190 -11.19 9.13 -11.65
C LYS A 190 -10.35 10.40 -11.44
N ALA A 191 -10.75 11.26 -10.50
CA ALA A 191 -10.02 12.47 -10.15
C ALA A 191 -8.65 12.14 -9.53
N ALA A 192 -8.57 11.14 -8.65
CA ALA A 192 -7.32 10.70 -8.02
C ALA A 192 -6.32 10.20 -9.07
N ARG A 193 -6.77 9.39 -10.04
CA ARG A 193 -5.89 8.97 -11.15
C ARG A 193 -5.35 10.17 -11.92
N ARG A 194 -6.20 11.15 -12.26
CA ARG A 194 -5.76 12.35 -13.00
C ARG A 194 -4.67 13.10 -12.24
N VAL A 195 -4.82 13.24 -10.92
CA VAL A 195 -3.78 13.83 -10.06
C VAL A 195 -2.46 13.08 -10.22
N VAL A 196 -2.49 11.74 -10.16
CA VAL A 196 -1.28 10.92 -10.36
C VAL A 196 -0.72 11.08 -11.77
N GLU A 197 -1.54 11.09 -12.82
CA GLU A 197 -1.11 11.25 -14.22
C GLU A 197 -0.42 12.61 -14.47
N GLU A 198 -0.97 13.67 -13.89
CA GLU A 198 -0.52 15.06 -13.99
C GLU A 198 0.71 15.37 -13.12
N PHE A 199 0.99 14.59 -12.07
CA PHE A 199 2.13 14.82 -11.18
C PHE A 199 3.48 14.68 -11.91
N ARG A 200 4.16 15.78 -12.21
CA ARG A 200 5.38 15.82 -13.04
C ARG A 200 6.45 16.70 -12.37
N PRO A 201 6.96 16.33 -11.18
CA PRO A 201 7.90 17.18 -10.46
C PRO A 201 9.17 17.41 -11.28
N GLY A 202 9.68 18.65 -11.32
CA GLY A 202 10.82 19.01 -12.16
C GLY A 202 12.14 18.33 -11.76
N ASN A 203 12.30 18.04 -10.47
CA ASN A 203 13.58 17.61 -9.89
C ASN A 203 13.57 16.19 -9.30
N ILE A 204 12.46 15.45 -9.39
CA ILE A 204 12.33 14.13 -8.79
C ILE A 204 12.11 13.10 -9.90
N SER A 205 12.83 11.98 -9.83
CA SER A 205 12.59 10.81 -10.69
C SER A 205 11.32 10.10 -10.20
N VAL A 206 10.36 9.88 -11.09
CA VAL A 206 9.08 9.24 -10.73
C VAL A 206 8.75 8.09 -11.68
N ILE A 207 8.34 6.97 -11.08
CA ILE A 207 7.68 5.85 -11.76
C ILE A 207 6.22 5.84 -11.32
N LYS A 208 5.32 5.69 -12.28
CA LYS A 208 3.89 5.53 -12.03
C LYS A 208 3.48 4.18 -12.59
N LEU A 209 2.96 3.32 -11.71
CA LEU A 209 2.46 1.99 -12.03
C LEU A 209 0.94 2.02 -11.87
N PHE A 210 0.21 2.06 -12.97
CA PHE A 210 -1.25 2.01 -12.94
C PHE A 210 -1.70 0.56 -13.03
N LYS A 211 -2.27 0.02 -11.94
CA LYS A 211 -2.74 -1.36 -11.88
C LYS A 211 -3.87 -1.59 -12.87
N ARG A 212 -3.82 -2.74 -13.55
CA ARG A 212 -4.94 -3.24 -14.33
C ARG A 212 -5.98 -3.93 -13.46
N ASN A 213 -5.57 -4.55 -12.35
CA ASN A 213 -6.46 -5.26 -11.42
C ASN A 213 -6.32 -4.76 -9.98
N HIS A 214 -7.43 -4.60 -9.27
CA HIS A 214 -7.49 -4.18 -7.87
C HIS A 214 -7.18 -5.37 -6.97
N VAL A 215 -6.09 -5.27 -6.21
CA VAL A 215 -5.62 -6.31 -5.28
C VAL A 215 -5.43 -5.73 -3.87
N GLY A 216 -5.63 -4.43 -3.70
CA GLY A 216 -5.45 -3.71 -2.45
C GLY A 216 -4.03 -3.16 -2.25
N MET A 217 -3.92 -2.32 -1.21
CA MET A 217 -2.71 -1.58 -0.82
C MET A 217 -1.47 -2.45 -0.64
N PHE A 218 -1.62 -3.59 0.03
CA PHE A 218 -0.50 -4.45 0.37
C PHE A 218 0.22 -4.99 -0.88
N ASP A 219 -0.51 -5.29 -1.96
CA ASP A 219 0.08 -5.70 -3.24
C ASP A 219 0.83 -4.52 -3.88
N SER A 220 0.28 -3.31 -3.80
CA SER A 220 0.92 -2.10 -4.31
C SER A 220 2.26 -1.83 -3.59
N LEU A 221 2.27 -1.94 -2.27
CA LEU A 221 3.49 -1.87 -1.46
C LEU A 221 4.48 -2.98 -1.82
N LYS A 222 4.00 -4.23 -1.90
CA LYS A 222 4.83 -5.40 -2.23
C LYS A 222 5.50 -5.25 -3.59
N VAL A 223 4.77 -4.80 -4.60
CA VAL A 223 5.31 -4.58 -5.95
C VAL A 223 6.39 -3.50 -5.94
N GLY A 224 6.15 -2.37 -5.27
CA GLY A 224 7.15 -1.31 -5.15
C GLY A 224 8.41 -1.77 -4.39
N PHE A 225 8.25 -2.51 -3.30
CA PHE A 225 9.38 -3.04 -2.53
C PHE A 225 10.14 -4.16 -3.22
N ASP A 226 9.46 -5.10 -3.88
CA ASP A 226 10.11 -6.14 -4.67
C ASP A 226 10.89 -5.54 -5.85
N LEU A 227 10.35 -4.49 -6.47
CA LEU A 227 11.06 -3.73 -7.52
C LEU A 227 12.29 -3.01 -6.95
N GLY A 228 12.26 -2.59 -5.69
CA GLY A 228 13.32 -1.79 -5.08
C GLY A 228 14.42 -2.55 -4.34
N SER A 229 14.09 -3.69 -3.74
CA SER A 229 14.92 -4.37 -2.73
C SER A 229 16.30 -4.80 -3.22
N ASN A 230 16.46 -4.99 -4.54
CA ASN A 230 17.72 -5.40 -5.15
C ASN A 230 18.59 -4.22 -5.60
N TYR A 231 18.07 -2.99 -5.56
CA TYR A 231 18.67 -1.83 -6.22
C TYR A 231 18.94 -0.67 -5.27
N PHE A 232 18.16 -0.54 -4.21
CA PHE A 232 18.24 0.58 -3.27
C PHE A 232 18.66 0.14 -1.89
N ARG A 233 19.34 1.04 -1.17
CA ARG A 233 19.74 0.82 0.22
C ARG A 233 18.55 0.94 1.17
N TYR A 234 17.65 1.90 0.91
CA TYR A 234 16.50 2.14 1.76
C TYR A 234 15.19 1.96 1.00
N LEU A 235 14.22 1.37 1.68
CA LEU A 235 12.86 1.18 1.23
C LEU A 235 11.95 2.01 2.14
N ILE A 236 11.03 2.76 1.53
CA ILE A 236 10.13 3.67 2.24
C ILE A 236 8.73 3.45 1.70
N ASN A 237 7.72 3.29 2.55
CA ASN A 237 6.33 3.53 2.12
C ASN A 237 5.81 4.85 2.64
N LEU A 238 4.80 5.35 1.97
CA LEU A 238 4.07 6.52 2.42
C LEU A 238 2.63 6.44 1.93
N ASP A 239 1.68 6.50 2.86
CA ASP A 239 0.28 6.58 2.51
C ASP A 239 -0.04 7.89 1.79
N SER A 240 -0.99 7.84 0.86
CA SER A 240 -1.34 8.98 0.00
C SER A 240 -2.21 10.06 0.67
N ASP A 241 -2.41 9.97 1.98
CA ASP A 241 -3.16 10.92 2.82
C ASP A 241 -2.29 11.51 3.94
N THR A 242 -1.08 11.91 3.57
CA THR A 242 -0.05 12.44 4.45
C THR A 242 0.46 13.80 4.01
N ILE A 243 0.97 14.58 4.97
CA ILE A 243 1.79 15.78 4.72
C ILE A 243 3.13 15.66 5.44
N HIS A 244 4.14 16.34 4.92
CA HIS A 244 5.54 16.14 5.29
C HIS A 244 6.27 17.46 5.46
N ASN A 245 7.22 17.47 6.39
CA ASN A 245 8.18 18.55 6.52
C ASN A 245 9.28 18.49 5.45
N ARG A 246 10.02 19.58 5.29
CA ARG A 246 11.17 19.65 4.38
C ARG A 246 12.26 18.70 4.86
N ALA A 247 12.97 18.09 3.90
CA ALA A 247 14.06 17.15 4.16
C ALA A 247 13.69 15.98 5.10
N TRP A 248 12.40 15.60 5.17
CA TRP A 248 11.94 14.55 6.09
C TRP A 248 12.64 13.21 5.85
N ILE A 249 12.94 12.85 4.59
CA ILE A 249 13.67 11.62 4.24
C ILE A 249 15.11 11.66 4.76
N ASP A 250 15.79 12.81 4.68
CA ASP A 250 17.14 12.95 5.23
C ASP A 250 17.15 12.84 6.74
N LYS A 251 16.14 13.42 7.39
CA LYS A 251 15.95 13.27 8.83
C LYS A 251 15.70 11.81 9.21
N LEU A 252 14.90 11.07 8.43
CA LEU A 252 14.75 9.62 8.61
C LEU A 252 16.08 8.88 8.45
N LYS A 253 16.84 9.14 7.37
CA LYS A 253 18.18 8.55 7.14
C LYS A 253 19.16 8.86 8.27
N GLY A 254 19.13 10.07 8.82
CA GLY A 254 19.95 10.48 9.96
C GLY A 254 19.61 9.70 11.22
N ILE A 255 18.33 9.68 11.61
CA ILE A 255 17.84 9.00 12.80
C ILE A 255 18.01 7.48 12.67
N TYR A 256 17.76 6.90 11.49
CA TYR A 256 17.96 5.47 11.26
C TYR A 256 19.43 5.06 11.49
N ARG A 257 20.39 5.87 11.02
CA ARG A 257 21.82 5.62 11.26
C ARG A 257 22.19 5.72 12.74
N GLU A 258 21.61 6.68 13.46
CA GLU A 258 21.77 6.81 14.92
C GLU A 258 21.29 5.53 15.63
N ILE A 259 20.06 5.08 15.34
CA ILE A 259 19.47 3.87 15.94
C ILE A 259 20.30 2.63 15.59
N SER A 260 20.71 2.50 14.33
CA SER A 260 21.52 1.37 13.83
C SER A 260 22.88 1.29 14.50
N ALA A 261 23.56 2.43 14.70
CA ALA A 261 24.83 2.47 15.42
C ALA A 261 24.67 2.05 16.89
N ALA A 262 23.56 2.40 17.53
CA ALA A 262 23.26 2.02 18.91
C ALA A 262 22.76 0.57 19.05
N ASN A 263 22.30 -0.06 17.96
CA ASN A 263 21.69 -1.40 17.96
C ASN A 263 22.19 -2.23 16.75
N PRO A 264 23.50 -2.53 16.66
CA PRO A 264 24.09 -3.17 15.47
C PRO A 264 23.52 -4.56 15.15
N ASP A 265 22.98 -5.27 16.14
CA ASP A 265 22.46 -6.63 15.98
C ASP A 265 20.96 -6.68 15.68
N LYS A 266 20.29 -5.52 15.56
CA LYS A 266 18.84 -5.43 15.36
C LYS A 266 18.50 -4.92 13.97
N SER A 267 17.51 -5.54 13.34
CA SER A 267 16.78 -4.93 12.21
C SER A 267 15.92 -3.80 12.73
N ILE A 268 15.76 -2.73 11.93
CA ILE A 268 15.06 -1.51 12.36
C ILE A 268 13.95 -1.20 11.36
N ILE A 269 12.77 -0.88 11.89
CA ILE A 269 11.72 -0.20 11.16
C ILE A 269 11.47 1.15 11.85
N LEU A 270 11.71 2.23 11.10
CA LEU A 270 11.52 3.60 11.57
C LEU A 270 10.28 4.21 10.91
N SER A 271 9.45 4.90 11.68
CA SER A 271 8.37 5.74 11.16
C SER A 271 8.67 7.22 11.36
N GLY A 272 8.32 8.06 10.39
CA GLY A 272 8.31 9.52 10.50
C GLY A 272 7.12 10.07 11.27
N PHE A 273 6.21 9.21 11.71
CA PHE A 273 4.96 9.56 12.38
C PHE A 273 4.92 8.97 13.80
N HIS A 274 4.90 9.83 14.80
CA HIS A 274 4.77 9.45 16.20
C HIS A 274 3.36 9.77 16.71
N THR A 275 2.60 8.73 17.04
CA THR A 275 1.35 8.84 17.82
C THR A 275 1.48 8.14 19.18
N PRO A 276 0.87 8.66 20.26
CA PRO A 276 0.76 7.97 21.55
C PRO A 276 -0.02 6.65 21.50
N ALA A 277 -0.86 6.42 20.49
CA ALA A 277 -1.69 5.21 20.36
C ALA A 277 -0.87 3.92 20.29
N HIS A 278 0.35 3.99 19.76
CA HIS A 278 1.31 2.88 19.79
C HIS A 278 2.18 3.01 21.02
N GLY A 279 2.01 2.18 22.05
CA GLY A 279 2.73 2.32 23.33
C GLY A 279 4.25 2.57 23.19
N GLU A 280 4.81 3.42 24.03
CA GLU A 280 6.26 3.71 24.05
C GLU A 280 6.99 2.76 24.98
N LEU A 281 8.16 2.28 24.55
CA LEU A 281 9.07 1.47 25.37
C LEU A 281 10.22 2.31 25.90
N GLU A 282 10.81 3.16 25.06
CA GLU A 282 11.95 4.00 25.42
C GLU A 282 11.85 5.40 24.78
N LYS A 283 12.50 6.37 25.43
CA LYS A 283 12.55 7.77 24.98
C LYS A 283 14.00 8.19 24.74
N HIS A 284 14.28 8.61 23.50
CA HIS A 284 15.57 9.14 23.09
C HIS A 284 15.43 10.61 22.67
N GLY A 285 16.51 11.31 22.37
CA GLY A 285 16.44 12.71 21.96
C GLY A 285 15.65 12.90 20.65
N SER A 286 16.05 12.17 19.61
CA SER A 286 15.55 12.30 18.24
C SER A 286 14.48 11.26 17.85
N TYR A 287 14.20 10.27 18.70
CA TYR A 287 13.24 9.20 18.41
C TYR A 287 12.61 8.57 19.66
N ARG A 288 11.64 7.69 19.44
CA ARG A 288 10.94 6.87 20.44
C ARG A 288 11.01 5.42 20.01
N VAL A 289 11.35 4.51 20.93
CA VAL A 289 11.18 3.07 20.70
C VAL A 289 9.73 2.72 21.02
N LYS A 290 9.08 2.00 20.11
CA LYS A 290 7.64 1.76 20.14
C LYS A 290 7.34 0.28 20.28
N LYS A 291 6.21 -0.05 20.92
CA LYS A 291 5.68 -1.41 21.00
C LYS A 291 5.08 -1.87 19.66
N SER A 292 4.53 -0.93 18.90
CA SER A 292 3.96 -1.15 17.57
C SER A 292 4.13 0.10 16.71
N LEU A 293 3.88 -0.01 15.41
CA LEU A 293 3.80 1.11 14.47
C LEU A 293 2.58 0.90 13.57
N GLY A 294 1.97 2.00 13.13
CA GLY A 294 0.97 1.97 12.07
C GLY A 294 1.62 1.90 10.69
N GLY A 295 0.84 1.51 9.68
CA GLY A 295 1.28 1.37 8.30
C GLY A 295 1.56 2.67 7.54
N LEU A 296 1.24 3.84 8.10
CA LEU A 296 1.27 5.15 7.42
C LEU A 296 2.59 5.45 6.70
N ASN A 297 3.70 5.22 7.40
CA ASN A 297 5.05 5.40 6.88
C ASN A 297 6.01 4.50 7.64
N LEU A 298 6.76 3.69 6.89
CA LEU A 298 7.85 2.87 7.37
C LEU A 298 9.09 3.10 6.51
N PHE A 299 10.25 3.10 7.16
CA PHE A 299 11.58 3.27 6.59
C PHE A 299 12.49 2.15 7.10
N PHE A 300 13.10 1.40 6.19
CA PHE A 300 13.94 0.24 6.53
C PHE A 300 14.88 -0.17 5.39
N GLU A 301 15.81 -1.08 5.66
CA GLU A 301 16.71 -1.68 4.65
C GLU A 301 16.12 -2.98 4.03
N PRO A 302 16.56 -3.38 2.82
CA PRO A 302 16.05 -4.58 2.12
C PRO A 302 16.10 -5.90 2.90
N GLU A 303 17.08 -6.06 3.79
CA GLU A 303 17.14 -7.25 4.66
C GLU A 303 15.96 -7.29 5.64
N THR A 304 15.62 -6.14 6.21
CA THR A 304 14.43 -5.99 7.08
C THR A 304 13.15 -6.29 6.30
N TYR A 305 13.07 -5.84 5.04
CA TYR A 305 11.94 -6.18 4.16
C TYR A 305 11.78 -7.69 4.00
N SER A 306 12.87 -8.38 3.64
CA SER A 306 12.84 -9.82 3.35
C SER A 306 12.52 -10.66 4.58
N ARG A 307 13.05 -10.27 5.75
CA ARG A 307 12.91 -11.02 7.01
C ARG A 307 11.61 -10.73 7.75
N TYR A 308 11.17 -9.48 7.76
CA TYR A 308 10.09 -9.02 8.62
C TYR A 308 8.86 -8.56 7.83
N VAL A 309 9.00 -7.72 6.81
CA VAL A 309 7.85 -7.04 6.18
C VAL A 309 7.15 -7.90 5.12
N LYS A 310 7.90 -8.48 4.18
CA LYS A 310 7.37 -9.14 2.98
C LYS A 310 6.33 -10.21 3.27
N LYS A 311 6.55 -10.99 4.33
CA LYS A 311 5.67 -12.08 4.73
C LYS A 311 4.32 -11.60 5.27
N HIS A 312 4.12 -10.31 5.51
CA HIS A 312 2.86 -9.72 5.99
C HIS A 312 2.11 -8.93 4.92
N LEU A 313 2.72 -8.65 3.76
CA LEU A 313 2.09 -7.95 2.64
C LEU A 313 1.17 -8.87 1.82
N TYR A 314 0.21 -9.49 2.48
CA TYR A 314 -0.84 -10.33 1.89
C TYR A 314 -2.24 -10.00 2.43
N SER A 315 -2.33 -9.06 3.38
CA SER A 315 -3.58 -8.69 4.02
C SER A 315 -3.63 -7.20 4.34
N VAL A 316 -4.80 -6.75 4.75
CA VAL A 316 -5.09 -5.35 5.05
C VAL A 316 -4.45 -4.89 6.35
N GLY A 317 -4.34 -5.79 7.34
CA GLY A 317 -3.64 -5.55 8.61
C GLY A 317 -2.16 -5.95 8.56
N TRP A 318 -1.50 -5.67 7.43
CA TRP A 318 -0.10 -6.05 7.22
C TRP A 318 0.85 -5.42 8.24
N ASP A 319 0.56 -4.18 8.66
CA ASP A 319 1.28 -3.39 9.66
C ASP A 319 1.09 -3.95 11.08
N TRP A 320 -0.13 -4.38 11.41
CA TRP A 320 -0.41 -5.14 12.64
C TRP A 320 0.38 -6.44 12.67
N GLY A 321 0.42 -7.18 11.56
CA GLY A 321 1.21 -8.41 11.45
C GLY A 321 2.70 -8.22 11.72
N ILE A 322 3.26 -7.08 11.32
CA ILE A 322 4.65 -6.70 11.62
C ILE A 322 4.80 -6.39 13.12
N SER A 323 3.87 -5.62 13.69
CA SER A 323 3.92 -5.14 15.07
C SER A 323 3.69 -6.23 16.13
N GLU A 324 2.75 -7.15 15.91
CA GLU A 324 2.36 -8.17 16.89
C GLU A 324 3.47 -9.19 17.16
N ARG A 325 4.43 -9.35 16.24
CA ARG A 325 5.40 -10.43 16.31
C ARG A 325 6.65 -10.14 17.12
N GLY A 326 6.77 -8.96 17.75
CA GLY A 326 7.71 -8.64 18.84
C GLY A 326 9.00 -9.47 18.83
N ASP A 327 9.67 -9.54 17.68
CA ASP A 327 10.85 -10.38 17.51
C ASP A 327 12.00 -9.65 18.20
N GLU A 328 12.73 -10.33 19.07
CA GLU A 328 13.85 -9.72 19.81
C GLU A 328 14.90 -9.10 18.87
N GLY A 329 14.97 -9.57 17.62
CA GLY A 329 15.82 -9.03 16.55
C GLY A 329 15.25 -7.83 15.78
N LEU A 330 14.02 -7.38 16.08
CA LEU A 330 13.38 -6.26 15.40
C LEU A 330 13.13 -5.10 16.38
N LEU A 331 13.62 -3.91 16.03
CA LEU A 331 13.37 -2.66 16.73
C LEU A 331 12.40 -1.78 15.95
N LEU A 332 11.31 -1.38 16.58
CA LEU A 332 10.33 -0.44 16.04
C LEU A 332 10.56 0.94 16.65
N ALA A 333 10.70 1.97 15.82
CA ALA A 333 10.92 3.34 16.27
C ALA A 333 10.08 4.35 15.51
N ALA A 334 9.84 5.51 16.14
CA ALA A 334 9.23 6.67 15.49
C ALA A 334 10.08 7.92 15.76
N THR A 335 10.20 8.82 14.78
CA THR A 335 10.94 10.08 14.95
C THR A 335 10.30 11.00 15.98
N ARG A 336 11.10 11.84 16.64
CA ARG A 336 10.64 12.96 17.45
C ARG A 336 11.49 14.21 17.18
N PRO A 337 10.89 15.37 16.85
CA PRO A 337 9.47 15.53 16.50
C PRO A 337 9.13 14.73 15.23
N SER A 338 7.86 14.39 15.06
CA SER A 338 7.34 13.80 13.82
C SER A 338 7.71 14.65 12.61
N VAL A 339 7.97 13.99 11.49
CA VAL A 339 8.28 14.62 10.20
C VAL A 339 7.19 14.40 9.16
N ILE A 340 6.16 13.64 9.54
CA ILE A 340 4.99 13.30 8.75
C ILE A 340 3.76 13.49 9.65
N GLN A 341 2.66 13.94 9.05
CA GLN A 341 1.35 14.03 9.68
C GLN A 341 0.32 13.33 8.79
N HIS A 342 -0.59 12.58 9.41
CA HIS A 342 -1.72 11.96 8.73
C HIS A 342 -2.86 12.99 8.61
N ILE A 343 -3.41 13.14 7.40
CA ILE A 343 -4.55 14.05 7.13
C ILE A 343 -5.81 13.29 6.75
N GLY A 344 -5.75 11.95 6.64
CA GLY A 344 -6.87 11.12 6.25
C GLY A 344 -7.88 10.91 7.37
N GLU A 345 -8.99 11.65 7.36
CA GLU A 345 -10.07 11.51 8.35
C GLU A 345 -10.90 10.22 8.18
N HIS A 346 -10.84 9.63 6.99
CA HIS A 346 -11.64 8.47 6.60
C HIS A 346 -10.72 7.35 6.12
N GLY A 347 -10.70 6.27 6.89
CA GLY A 347 -9.95 5.05 6.62
C GLY A 347 -10.62 3.86 7.32
N LEU A 348 -10.21 2.65 6.94
CA LEU A 348 -10.84 1.40 7.40
C LEU A 348 -10.90 1.28 8.93
N TRP A 349 -9.92 1.86 9.63
CA TRP A 349 -9.79 1.81 11.08
C TRP A 349 -10.00 3.18 11.77
N SER A 350 -10.31 4.22 10.99
CA SER A 350 -10.56 5.56 11.52
C SER A 350 -11.88 5.55 12.29
N ARG A 351 -11.86 6.04 13.54
CA ARG A 351 -13.12 6.37 14.24
C ARG A 351 -13.69 7.60 13.56
N THR A 352 -14.96 7.55 13.16
CA THR A 352 -15.61 8.59 12.37
C THR A 352 -15.30 10.00 12.90
N GLY A 353 -14.65 10.82 12.08
CA GLY A 353 -14.31 12.21 12.39
C GLY A 353 -12.99 12.42 13.15
N ARG A 354 -12.09 11.43 13.24
CA ARG A 354 -10.72 11.61 13.75
C ARG A 354 -9.71 10.80 12.94
N CYS A 355 -8.63 11.46 12.49
CA CYS A 355 -7.40 10.79 12.08
C CYS A 355 -6.47 10.59 13.29
N ASP A 356 -5.48 9.71 13.15
CA ASP A 356 -4.41 9.65 14.13
C ASP A 356 -3.53 10.90 13.96
N GLU A 357 -3.37 11.68 15.01
CA GLU A 357 -2.57 12.90 14.98
C GLU A 357 -1.19 12.70 15.59
N ALA A 358 -0.18 13.32 14.99
CA ALA A 358 1.14 13.45 15.59
C ALA A 358 1.18 14.77 16.37
N ASP A 359 0.94 14.70 17.68
CA ASP A 359 0.88 15.86 18.58
C ASP A 359 2.17 16.71 18.58
N ASP A 360 3.28 16.16 18.08
CA ASP A 360 4.58 16.83 17.99
C ASP A 360 5.00 17.23 16.56
N PHE A 361 4.09 17.11 15.57
CA PHE A 361 4.32 17.59 14.22
C PHE A 361 4.10 19.11 14.15
N VAL A 362 5.12 19.84 13.71
CA VAL A 362 5.05 21.28 13.42
C VAL A 362 5.37 21.46 11.94
N ARG A 363 4.44 22.02 11.17
CA ARG A 363 4.60 22.19 9.73
C ARG A 363 5.63 23.28 9.43
N ASP A 364 6.62 22.97 8.61
CA ASP A 364 7.63 23.96 8.22
C ASP A 364 6.98 25.18 7.53
N GLY A 365 7.30 26.38 8.03
CA GLY A 365 6.80 27.64 7.47
C GLY A 365 5.35 27.98 7.80
N SER A 366 4.77 27.35 8.83
CA SER A 366 3.49 27.74 9.44
C SER A 366 3.61 28.88 10.45
#